data_AF-A0A519KKU5-F1
#
_entry.id   AF-A0A519KKU5-F1
#
_cell.length_a   1.000
_cell.length_b   1.000
_cell.length_c   1.000
_cell.angle_alpha   90.00
_cell.angle_beta   90.00
_cell.angle_gamma   90.00
#
_symmetry.space_group_name_H-M   'P 1'
#
loop_
_entity.id
_entity.type
_entity.pdbx_description
1 polymer ?
#
loop_
_entity_poly.entity_id
_entity_poly.type
_entity_poly.pdbx_seq_one_letter_code
_entity_poly.pdbx_strand_id
1 'polypeptide(L)'
;MNIEEYISSGILESYILGLASPEEAGILECVMKNSAEVRAAFEEAQKTLEDLATAQAITPPEELETKIWAKIQAEQIVEEIHPPTIENTAHRIEKSPQKVYQDQSSGWKRYAVAASVLFLVSILGNLFYLNNSSKTQKEIAKLQTERQSQNLALQTSQEKLSILTNPNIVTVPLKGVEKHPQSQAMVYWDNASKDVYLNAQNLPKAPEGMQYQLWAIVDGKPV
;
A
#
# COMPACT_ATOMS: atom_id res chain seq x y z
N MET A 1 -6.00 1.96 -14.40
CA MET A 1 -5.45 0.95 -13.49
C MET A 1 -4.83 -0.15 -14.33
N ASN A 2 -3.64 -0.63 -13.99
CA ASN A 2 -3.08 -1.84 -14.61
C ASN A 2 -3.80 -3.07 -14.02
N ILE A 3 -4.06 -4.11 -14.83
CA ILE A 3 -4.72 -5.35 -14.38
C ILE A 3 -3.85 -6.07 -13.34
N GLU A 4 -2.54 -6.11 -13.56
CA GLU A 4 -1.55 -6.67 -12.62
C GLU A 4 -1.62 -5.97 -11.24
N GLU A 5 -1.69 -4.64 -11.27
CA GLU A 5 -1.81 -3.83 -10.06
C GLU A 5 -3.14 -4.11 -9.33
N TYR A 6 -4.23 -4.29 -10.09
CA TYR A 6 -5.54 -4.62 -9.55
C TYR A 6 -5.57 -6.01 -8.91
N ILE A 7 -4.97 -7.02 -9.55
CA ILE A 7 -4.85 -8.38 -8.99
C ILE A 7 -4.00 -8.35 -7.71
N SER A 8 -2.88 -7.64 -7.72
CA SER A 8 -1.98 -7.53 -6.56
C SER A 8 -2.48 -6.62 -5.42
N SER A 9 -3.64 -5.98 -5.59
CA SER A 9 -4.18 -5.02 -4.62
C SER A 9 -4.74 -5.65 -3.34
N GLY A 10 -4.92 -6.98 -3.31
CA GLY A 10 -5.52 -7.69 -2.19
C GLY A 10 -7.06 -7.74 -2.24
N ILE A 11 -7.67 -7.23 -3.31
CA ILE A 11 -9.13 -7.15 -3.45
C ILE A 11 -9.78 -8.52 -3.62
N LEU A 12 -9.08 -9.47 -4.27
CA LEU A 12 -9.59 -10.81 -4.53
C LEU A 12 -9.74 -11.59 -3.21
N GLU A 13 -8.69 -11.57 -2.39
CA GLU A 13 -8.65 -12.20 -1.07
C GLU A 13 -9.68 -11.56 -0.13
N SER A 14 -9.77 -10.23 -0.15
CA SER A 14 -10.75 -9.49 0.65
C SER A 14 -12.18 -9.86 0.29
N TYR A 15 -12.48 -10.06 -1.00
CA TYR A 15 -13.80 -10.50 -1.45
C TYR A 15 -14.08 -11.96 -1.05
N ILE A 16 -13.14 -12.89 -1.29
CA ILE A 16 -13.32 -14.31 -0.97
C ILE A 16 -13.55 -14.51 0.53
N LEU A 17 -12.87 -13.75 1.37
CA LEU A 17 -13.02 -13.80 2.83
C LEU A 17 -14.25 -13.04 3.35
N GLY A 18 -15.04 -12.39 2.48
CA GLY A 18 -16.21 -11.61 2.85
C GLY A 18 -15.88 -10.30 3.60
N LEU A 19 -14.68 -9.77 3.42
CA LEU A 19 -14.19 -8.53 4.02
C LEU A 19 -14.36 -7.30 3.12
N ALA A 20 -14.56 -7.51 1.82
CA ALA A 20 -14.81 -6.43 0.86
C ALA A 20 -16.14 -5.72 1.14
N SER A 21 -16.15 -4.39 0.98
CA SER A 21 -17.39 -3.62 1.05
C SER A 21 -18.33 -3.97 -0.12
N PRO A 22 -19.66 -3.73 0.01
CA PRO A 22 -20.61 -4.01 -1.08
C PRO A 22 -20.27 -3.26 -2.39
N GLU A 23 -19.68 -2.08 -2.27
CA GLU A 23 -19.24 -1.26 -3.41
C GLU A 23 -18.06 -1.91 -4.13
N GLU A 24 -17.04 -2.32 -3.38
CA GLU A 24 -15.87 -3.04 -3.87
C GLU A 24 -16.22 -4.38 -4.50
N ALA A 25 -17.12 -5.13 -3.86
CA ALA A 25 -17.67 -6.38 -4.38
C ALA A 25 -18.34 -6.18 -5.74
N GLY A 26 -19.22 -5.18 -5.87
CA GLY A 26 -19.88 -4.87 -7.15
C GLY A 26 -18.91 -4.45 -8.25
N ILE A 27 -17.85 -3.71 -7.91
CA ILE A 27 -16.78 -3.36 -8.85
C ILE A 27 -16.03 -4.62 -9.29
N LEU A 28 -15.61 -5.48 -8.36
CA LEU A 28 -14.87 -6.70 -8.68
C LEU A 28 -15.71 -7.63 -9.56
N GLU A 29 -16.99 -7.83 -9.25
CA GLU A 29 -17.91 -8.64 -10.07
C GLU A 29 -18.05 -8.07 -11.49
N CYS A 30 -18.09 -6.74 -11.64
CA CYS A 30 -18.09 -6.09 -12.94
C CYS A 30 -16.77 -6.33 -13.69
N VAL A 31 -15.63 -6.21 -13.01
CA VAL A 31 -14.30 -6.44 -13.60
C VAL A 31 -14.13 -7.91 -14.02
N MET A 32 -14.55 -8.87 -13.19
CA MET A 32 -14.50 -10.31 -13.50
C MET A 32 -15.34 -10.68 -14.74
N LYS A 33 -16.45 -9.98 -14.99
CA LYS A 33 -17.25 -10.17 -16.22
C LYS A 33 -16.54 -9.68 -17.48
N ASN A 34 -15.68 -8.68 -17.36
CA ASN A 34 -15.03 -8.02 -18.49
C ASN A 34 -13.56 -8.41 -18.68
N SER A 35 -12.95 -9.11 -17.71
CA SER A 35 -11.56 -9.56 -17.76
C SER A 35 -11.43 -11.04 -17.37
N ALA A 36 -11.05 -11.86 -18.34
CA ALA A 36 -10.76 -13.28 -18.12
C ALA A 36 -9.54 -13.50 -17.22
N GLU A 37 -8.58 -12.58 -17.25
CA GLU A 37 -7.35 -12.62 -16.46
C GLU A 37 -7.66 -12.44 -14.96
N VAL A 38 -8.48 -11.45 -14.62
CA VAL A 38 -8.92 -11.23 -13.22
C VAL A 38 -9.76 -12.39 -12.73
N ARG A 39 -10.60 -12.99 -13.59
CA ARG A 39 -11.37 -14.18 -13.26
C ARG A 39 -10.48 -15.40 -12.96
N ALA A 40 -9.42 -15.60 -13.73
CA ALA A 40 -8.45 -16.67 -13.50
C ALA A 40 -7.69 -16.48 -12.18
N ALA A 41 -7.23 -15.25 -11.90
CA ALA A 41 -6.57 -14.92 -10.63
C ALA A 41 -7.50 -15.11 -9.43
N PHE A 42 -8.79 -14.78 -9.57
CA PHE A 42 -9.80 -15.04 -8.55
C PHE A 42 -9.95 -16.54 -8.24
N GLU A 43 -10.07 -17.38 -9.27
CA GLU A 43 -10.18 -18.83 -9.10
C GLU A 43 -8.93 -19.45 -8.45
N GLU A 44 -7.73 -18.95 -8.81
CA GLU A 44 -6.47 -19.37 -8.20
C GLU A 44 -6.39 -18.98 -6.71
N ALA A 45 -6.78 -17.75 -6.37
CA ALA A 45 -6.85 -17.29 -4.99
C ALA A 45 -7.86 -18.10 -4.16
N GLN A 46 -9.03 -18.40 -4.75
CA GLN A 46 -10.05 -19.23 -4.10
C GLN A 46 -9.51 -20.63 -3.79
N LYS A 47 -8.84 -21.27 -4.76
CA LYS A 47 -8.24 -22.58 -4.58
C LYS A 47 -7.15 -22.59 -3.51
N THR A 48 -6.31 -21.56 -3.48
CA THR A 48 -5.26 -21.42 -2.48
C THR A 48 -5.84 -21.34 -1.05
N LEU A 49 -6.93 -20.57 -0.90
CA LEU A 49 -7.63 -20.45 0.39
C LEU A 49 -8.35 -21.75 0.77
N GLU A 50 -8.92 -22.48 -0.20
CA GLU A 50 -9.52 -23.80 0.02
C GLU A 50 -8.49 -24.83 0.49
N ASP A 51 -7.31 -24.87 -0.14
CA ASP A 51 -6.21 -25.76 0.26
C ASP A 51 -5.76 -25.46 1.69
N LEU A 52 -5.64 -24.17 2.06
CA LEU A 52 -5.31 -23.74 3.41
C LEU A 52 -6.39 -24.13 4.42
N ALA A 53 -7.66 -23.92 4.10
CA ALA A 53 -8.78 -24.27 4.97
C ALA A 53 -8.86 -25.78 5.19
N THR A 54 -8.62 -26.56 4.13
CA THR A 54 -8.60 -28.03 4.19
C THR A 54 -7.44 -28.54 5.03
N ALA A 55 -6.24 -27.95 4.87
CA ALA A 55 -5.07 -28.30 5.68
C ALA A 55 -5.27 -28.03 7.18
N GLN A 56 -6.13 -27.07 7.54
CA GLN A 56 -6.45 -26.70 8.92
C GLN A 56 -7.83 -27.17 9.37
N ALA A 57 -8.43 -28.14 8.66
CA ALA A 57 -9.76 -28.64 8.97
C ALA A 57 -9.80 -29.36 10.34
N ILE A 58 -10.84 -29.06 11.12
CA ILE A 58 -11.15 -29.71 12.40
C ILE A 58 -12.36 -30.61 12.18
N THR A 59 -12.32 -31.84 12.70
CA THR A 59 -13.43 -32.78 12.59
C THR A 59 -14.68 -32.23 13.29
N PRO A 60 -15.80 -32.03 12.58
CA PRO A 60 -17.04 -31.58 13.18
C PRO A 60 -17.72 -32.68 14.01
N PRO A 61 -18.61 -32.34 14.96
CA PRO A 61 -19.43 -33.31 15.68
C PRO A 61 -20.32 -34.16 14.75
N GLU A 62 -20.39 -35.47 15.00
CA GLU A 62 -21.13 -36.43 14.16
C GLU A 62 -22.63 -36.11 14.02
N GLU A 63 -23.24 -35.46 15.01
CA GLU A 63 -24.66 -35.08 14.96
C GLU A 63 -24.98 -33.99 13.93
N LEU A 64 -23.98 -33.24 13.46
CA LEU A 64 -24.22 -32.11 12.55
C LEU A 64 -24.70 -32.56 11.18
N GLU A 65 -24.18 -33.66 10.66
CA GLU A 65 -24.59 -34.21 9.35
C GLU A 65 -26.09 -34.50 9.33
N THR A 66 -26.57 -35.24 10.34
CA THR A 66 -27.99 -35.58 10.49
C THR A 66 -28.88 -34.35 10.63
N LYS A 67 -28.44 -33.34 11.40
CA LYS A 67 -29.19 -32.08 11.58
C LYS A 67 -29.30 -31.28 10.28
N ILE A 68 -28.21 -31.21 9.51
CA ILE A 68 -28.18 -30.52 8.22
C ILE A 68 -29.12 -31.25 7.24
N TRP A 69 -29.02 -32.57 7.14
CA TRP A 69 -29.85 -33.36 6.22
C TRP A 69 -31.34 -33.26 6.55
N ALA A 70 -31.70 -33.30 7.84
CA ALA A 70 -33.08 -33.11 8.28
C ALA A 70 -33.61 -31.72 7.89
N LYS A 71 -32.78 -30.67 7.98
CA LYS A 71 -33.18 -29.30 7.62
C LYS A 71 -33.35 -29.12 6.12
N ILE A 72 -32.45 -29.68 5.30
CA ILE A 72 -32.55 -29.66 3.83
C ILE A 72 -33.85 -30.34 3.38
N GLN A 73 -34.18 -31.52 3.93
CA GLN A 73 -35.42 -32.21 3.60
C GLN A 73 -36.67 -31.41 4.02
N ALA A 74 -36.65 -30.77 5.19
CA ALA A 74 -37.76 -29.95 5.65
C ALA A 74 -38.00 -28.73 4.76
N GLU A 75 -36.95 -28.09 4.25
CA GLU A 75 -37.05 -26.95 3.31
C GLU A 75 -37.50 -27.40 1.91
N GLN A 76 -37.10 -28.59 1.44
CA GLN A 76 -37.56 -29.15 0.16
C GLN A 76 -39.05 -29.54 0.15
N ILE A 77 -39.64 -29.87 1.31
CA ILE A 77 -41.08 -30.22 1.41
C ILE A 77 -41.98 -28.98 1.27
N VAL A 78 -41.45 -27.76 1.46
CA VAL A 78 -42.22 -26.51 1.40
C VAL A 78 -42.33 -25.96 -0.03
N GLU A 79 -41.58 -26.52 -0.98
CA GLU A 79 -41.56 -26.07 -2.38
C GLU A 79 -42.50 -26.91 -3.28
N GLU A 80 -43.70 -27.25 -2.80
CA GLU A 80 -44.79 -27.68 -3.69
C GLU A 80 -45.54 -26.44 -4.24
N ILE A 81 -45.14 -26.12 -5.46
CA ILE A 81 -45.56 -25.01 -6.30
C ILE A 81 -47.09 -25.00 -6.47
N HIS A 82 -47.78 -23.99 -5.92
CA HIS A 82 -49.14 -23.64 -6.36
C HIS A 82 -49.09 -22.33 -7.17
N PRO A 83 -49.55 -22.30 -8.43
CA PRO A 83 -49.55 -21.10 -9.26
C PRO A 83 -50.57 -20.07 -8.75
N PRO A 84 -50.32 -18.75 -8.90
CA PRO A 84 -51.25 -17.73 -8.45
C PRO A 84 -52.43 -17.63 -9.41
N THR A 85 -53.58 -18.19 -9.04
CA THR A 85 -54.86 -17.85 -9.65
C THR A 85 -55.32 -16.51 -9.08
N ILE A 86 -55.33 -15.49 -9.93
CA ILE A 86 -55.97 -14.20 -9.63
C ILE A 86 -57.48 -14.40 -9.81
N GLU A 87 -58.22 -14.55 -8.71
CA GLU A 87 -59.67 -14.33 -8.69
C GLU A 87 -60.03 -13.26 -7.67
N ASN A 88 -60.53 -12.15 -8.21
CA ASN A 88 -61.09 -11.04 -7.47
C ASN A 88 -62.34 -11.50 -6.71
N THR A 89 -62.29 -11.52 -5.39
CA THR A 89 -63.48 -11.34 -4.55
C THR A 89 -63.17 -10.34 -3.44
N ALA A 90 -63.69 -9.13 -3.61
CA ALA A 90 -63.69 -8.09 -2.59
C ALA A 90 -64.48 -8.57 -1.36
N HIS A 91 -63.81 -8.79 -0.23
CA HIS A 91 -64.45 -8.96 1.09
C HIS A 91 -63.70 -8.14 2.15
N ARG A 92 -64.35 -7.03 2.52
CA ARG A 92 -64.45 -6.38 3.84
C ARG A 92 -63.22 -6.47 4.78
N ILE A 93 -62.58 -5.32 4.99
CA ILE A 93 -61.63 -5.10 6.09
C ILE A 93 -62.41 -5.13 7.41
N GLU A 94 -62.48 -6.29 8.05
CA GLU A 94 -62.70 -6.37 9.49
C GLU A 94 -61.35 -6.25 10.20
N LYS A 95 -61.21 -5.18 10.99
CA LYS A 95 -60.10 -5.01 11.92
C LYS A 95 -60.16 -6.12 12.97
N SER A 96 -59.46 -7.22 12.70
CA SER A 96 -59.09 -8.17 13.75
C SER A 96 -58.24 -7.45 14.80
N PRO A 97 -58.46 -7.67 16.11
CA PRO A 97 -57.63 -7.04 17.13
C PRO A 97 -56.21 -7.61 16.97
N GLN A 98 -55.29 -6.77 16.50
CA GLN A 98 -53.87 -7.05 16.57
C GLN A 98 -53.53 -7.29 18.03
N LYS A 99 -53.30 -8.55 18.40
CA LYS A 99 -52.57 -8.87 19.62
C LYS A 99 -51.16 -8.34 19.41
N VAL A 100 -50.92 -7.15 19.96
CA VAL A 100 -49.58 -6.62 20.17
C VAL A 100 -48.89 -7.62 21.09
N TYR A 101 -48.02 -8.46 20.52
CA TYR A 101 -47.05 -9.20 21.30
C TYR A 101 -46.09 -8.16 21.89
N GLN A 102 -46.38 -7.72 23.11
CA GLN A 102 -45.39 -7.11 23.98
C GLN A 102 -44.38 -8.21 24.29
N ASP A 103 -43.34 -8.31 23.46
CA ASP A 103 -42.21 -9.18 23.73
C ASP A 103 -41.49 -8.64 24.98
N GLN A 104 -41.79 -9.27 26.11
CA GLN A 104 -41.04 -9.09 27.34
C GLN A 104 -39.74 -9.89 27.26
N SER A 105 -38.84 -9.53 26.34
CA SER A 105 -37.46 -10.01 26.36
C SER A 105 -36.57 -9.01 27.12
N SER A 106 -36.82 -8.91 28.43
CA SER A 106 -36.02 -8.10 29.39
C SER A 106 -34.52 -8.51 29.42
N GLY A 107 -34.18 -9.70 28.92
CA GLY A 107 -32.81 -10.19 28.79
C GLY A 107 -32.03 -9.68 27.58
N TRP A 108 -32.67 -9.48 26.41
CA TRP A 108 -31.94 -9.12 25.18
C TRP A 108 -31.35 -7.72 25.24
N LYS A 109 -32.05 -6.78 25.90
CA LYS A 109 -31.54 -5.42 26.12
C LYS A 109 -30.19 -5.40 26.85
N ARG A 110 -29.93 -6.35 27.76
CA ARG A 110 -28.65 -6.47 28.47
C ARG A 110 -27.53 -6.95 27.54
N TYR A 111 -27.82 -7.91 26.66
CA TYR A 111 -26.87 -8.37 25.63
C TYR A 111 -26.62 -7.30 24.56
N ALA A 112 -27.65 -6.55 24.15
CA ALA A 112 -27.50 -5.44 23.21
C ALA A 112 -26.63 -4.31 23.79
N VAL A 113 -26.78 -3.99 25.08
CA VAL A 113 -25.92 -3.04 25.79
C VAL A 113 -24.49 -3.58 25.95
N ALA A 114 -24.32 -4.86 26.26
CA ALA A 114 -22.98 -5.46 26.35
C ALA A 114 -22.27 -5.45 24.98
N ALA A 115 -22.98 -5.78 23.90
CA ALA A 115 -22.45 -5.77 22.54
C ALA A 115 -22.06 -4.35 22.08
N SER A 116 -22.86 -3.33 22.40
CA SER A 116 -22.52 -1.95 22.04
C SER A 116 -21.31 -1.43 22.82
N VAL A 117 -21.16 -1.81 24.09
CA VAL A 117 -19.97 -1.47 24.89
C VAL A 117 -18.73 -2.15 24.34
N LEU A 118 -18.78 -3.46 24.03
CA LEU A 118 -17.67 -4.17 23.41
C LEU A 118 -17.30 -3.59 22.05
N PHE A 119 -18.29 -3.24 21.25
CA PHE A 119 -18.08 -2.60 19.95
C PHE A 119 -17.38 -1.26 20.08
N LEU A 120 -17.80 -0.40 21.03
CA LEU A 120 -17.14 0.87 21.30
C LEU A 120 -15.70 0.69 21.79
N VAL A 121 -15.45 -0.25 22.69
CA VAL A 121 -14.09 -0.57 23.17
C VAL A 121 -13.22 -1.06 22.02
N SER A 122 -13.76 -1.88 21.12
CA SER A 122 -13.05 -2.36 19.94
C SER A 122 -12.68 -1.22 19.00
N ILE A 123 -13.61 -0.29 18.73
CA ILE A 123 -13.33 0.89 17.90
C ILE A 123 -12.24 1.75 18.53
N LEU A 124 -12.35 2.05 19.84
CA LEU A 124 -11.37 2.84 20.58
C LEU A 124 -9.98 2.18 20.56
N GLY A 125 -9.92 0.86 20.78
CA GLY A 125 -8.70 0.08 20.70
C GLY A 125 -8.07 0.08 19.32
N ASN A 126 -8.88 -0.10 18.27
CA ASN A 126 -8.43 -0.06 16.89
C ASN A 126 -7.89 1.33 16.50
N LEU A 127 -8.61 2.40 16.85
CA LEU A 127 -8.16 3.78 16.61
C LEU A 127 -6.85 4.09 17.33
N PHE A 128 -6.69 3.60 18.58
CA PHE A 128 -5.43 3.74 19.32
C PHE A 128 -4.28 2.99 18.64
N TYR A 129 -4.53 1.76 18.18
CA TYR A 129 -3.54 0.94 17.47
C TYR A 129 -3.10 1.56 16.14
N LEU A 130 -4.05 2.05 15.34
CA LEU A 130 -3.81 2.77 14.09
C LEU A 130 -2.99 4.04 14.33
N ASN A 131 -3.34 4.81 15.37
CA ASN A 131 -2.61 6.02 15.73
C ASN A 131 -1.17 5.72 16.19
N ASN A 132 -0.95 4.63 16.92
CA ASN A 132 0.38 4.22 17.35
C ASN A 132 1.25 3.74 16.18
N SER A 133 0.65 3.00 15.23
CA SER A 133 1.35 2.51 14.02
C SER A 133 1.89 3.66 13.16
N SER A 134 1.22 4.81 13.15
CA SER A 134 1.67 6.00 12.40
C SER A 134 3.03 6.55 12.87
N LYS A 135 3.36 6.40 14.17
CA LYS A 135 4.62 6.89 14.74
C LYS A 135 5.79 6.03 14.29
N THR A 136 5.63 4.71 14.35
CA THR A 136 6.63 3.75 13.90
C THR A 136 6.91 3.91 12.41
N GLN A 137 5.88 4.11 11.58
CA GLN A 137 6.06 4.35 10.14
C GLN A 137 6.83 5.64 9.85
N LYS A 138 6.55 6.72 10.58
CA LYS A 138 7.30 7.99 10.45
C LYS A 138 8.77 7.83 10.84
N GLU A 139 9.04 7.06 11.88
CA GLU A 139 10.41 6.80 12.33
C GLU A 139 11.18 5.96 11.30
N ILE A 140 10.56 4.92 10.75
CA ILE A 140 11.14 4.11 9.66
C ILE A 140 11.44 4.99 8.44
N ALA A 141 10.49 5.81 7.99
CA ALA A 141 10.69 6.70 6.84
C ALA A 141 11.81 7.73 7.08
N LYS A 142 11.91 8.27 8.30
CA LYS A 142 13.01 9.17 8.70
C LYS A 142 14.35 8.44 8.66
N LEU A 143 14.43 7.24 9.25
CA LEU A 143 15.66 6.43 9.26
C LEU A 143 16.09 6.02 7.84
N GLN A 144 15.15 5.70 6.96
CA GLN A 144 15.44 5.42 5.55
C GLN A 144 16.01 6.64 4.83
N THR A 145 15.39 7.81 5.03
CA THR A 145 15.87 9.07 4.44
C THR A 145 17.27 9.42 4.94
N GLU A 146 17.52 9.25 6.23
CA GLU A 146 18.83 9.51 6.84
C GLU A 146 19.88 8.49 6.37
N ARG A 147 19.53 7.21 6.22
CA ARG A 147 20.42 6.21 5.63
C ARG A 147 20.75 6.53 4.19
N GLN A 148 19.79 7.00 3.40
CA GLN A 148 20.01 7.38 2.02
C GLN A 148 20.95 8.60 1.94
N SER A 149 20.76 9.63 2.77
CA SER A 149 21.63 10.79 2.79
C SER A 149 23.05 10.44 3.26
N GLN A 150 23.18 9.55 4.26
CA GLN A 150 24.48 9.02 4.69
C GLN A 150 25.17 8.20 3.60
N ASN A 151 24.43 7.33 2.90
CA ASN A 151 24.98 6.55 1.78
C ASN A 151 25.44 7.46 0.63
N LEU A 152 24.68 8.50 0.30
CA LEU A 152 25.07 9.48 -0.71
C LEU A 152 26.31 10.27 -0.28
N ALA A 153 26.40 10.66 0.99
CA ALA A 153 27.58 11.32 1.54
C ALA A 153 28.81 10.40 1.51
N LEU A 154 28.64 9.11 1.82
CA LEU A 154 29.70 8.10 1.73
C LEU A 154 30.15 7.89 0.28
N GLN A 155 29.23 7.77 -0.68
CA GLN A 155 29.55 7.65 -2.10
C GLN A 155 30.34 8.87 -2.58
N THR A 156 29.85 10.08 -2.29
CA THR A 156 30.56 11.33 -2.61
C THR A 156 31.95 11.36 -1.99
N SER A 157 32.11 10.87 -0.75
CA SER A 157 33.40 10.80 -0.07
C SER A 157 34.34 9.78 -0.71
N GLN A 158 33.84 8.60 -1.08
CA GLN A 158 34.59 7.55 -1.78
C GLN A 158 35.04 8.01 -3.16
N GLU A 159 34.17 8.71 -3.92
CA GLU A 159 34.51 9.31 -5.21
C GLU A 159 35.61 10.38 -5.06
N LYS A 160 35.50 11.26 -4.06
CA LYS A 160 36.57 12.22 -3.77
C LYS A 160 37.89 11.52 -3.44
N LEU A 161 37.85 10.46 -2.64
CA LEU A 161 39.05 9.69 -2.29
C LEU A 161 39.63 8.95 -3.49
N SER A 162 38.80 8.41 -4.40
CA SER A 162 39.30 7.73 -5.59
C SER A 162 40.04 8.70 -6.52
N ILE A 163 39.53 9.92 -6.70
CA ILE A 163 40.22 10.99 -7.44
C ILE A 163 41.56 11.35 -6.76
N LEU A 164 41.60 11.44 -5.43
CA LEU A 164 42.82 11.82 -4.70
C LEU A 164 43.88 10.71 -4.64
N THR A 165 43.48 9.44 -4.74
CA THR A 165 44.38 8.28 -4.63
C THR A 165 44.76 7.67 -5.97
N ASN A 166 44.07 8.04 -7.06
CA ASN A 166 44.36 7.53 -8.39
C ASN A 166 45.73 8.05 -8.89
N PRO A 167 46.69 7.16 -9.21
CA PRO A 167 48.03 7.56 -9.63
C PRO A 167 48.07 8.23 -11.00
N ASN A 168 47.01 8.12 -11.81
CA ASN A 168 46.92 8.74 -13.14
C ASN A 168 46.42 10.19 -13.10
N ILE A 169 46.06 10.69 -11.91
CA ILE A 169 45.57 12.06 -11.72
C ILE A 169 46.76 13.02 -11.65
N VAL A 170 46.76 14.00 -12.55
CA VAL A 170 47.67 15.14 -12.54
C VAL A 170 46.98 16.31 -11.85
N THR A 171 47.64 16.91 -10.87
CA THR A 171 47.14 18.10 -10.16
C THR A 171 47.74 19.37 -10.77
N VAL A 172 46.87 20.31 -11.14
CA VAL A 172 47.27 21.61 -11.69
C VAL A 172 46.74 22.72 -10.77
N PRO A 173 47.62 23.37 -9.98
CA PRO A 173 47.21 24.46 -9.10
C PRO A 173 46.98 25.74 -9.90
N LEU A 174 45.77 26.29 -9.82
CA LEU A 174 45.41 27.59 -10.35
C LEU A 174 45.56 28.64 -9.25
N LYS A 175 46.63 29.44 -9.35
CA LYS A 175 46.91 30.51 -8.40
C LYS A 175 45.92 31.66 -8.57
N GLY A 176 45.58 32.29 -7.45
CA GLY A 176 44.77 33.50 -7.44
C GLY A 176 45.47 34.68 -8.12
N VAL A 177 44.67 35.63 -8.58
CA VAL A 177 45.14 36.89 -9.19
C VAL A 177 45.54 37.90 -8.10
N GLU A 178 46.32 38.93 -8.43
CA GLU A 178 46.82 39.94 -7.46
C GLU A 178 45.73 40.56 -6.58
N LYS A 179 44.53 40.78 -7.12
CA LYS A 179 43.39 41.33 -6.38
C LYS A 179 42.74 40.32 -5.41
N HIS A 180 42.95 39.03 -5.64
CA HIS A 180 42.36 37.93 -4.86
C HIS A 180 43.37 36.77 -4.71
N PRO A 181 44.49 36.97 -3.97
CA PRO A 181 45.57 35.99 -3.87
C PRO A 181 45.15 34.70 -3.13
N GLN A 182 44.08 34.78 -2.33
CA GLN A 182 43.49 33.64 -1.63
C GLN A 182 42.51 32.83 -2.49
N SER A 183 42.08 33.35 -3.65
CA SER A 183 41.16 32.66 -4.55
C SER A 183 41.91 31.67 -5.41
N GLN A 184 42.16 30.49 -4.85
CA GLN A 184 42.87 29.39 -5.48
C GLN A 184 41.90 28.29 -5.90
N ALA A 185 42.18 27.63 -7.02
CA ALA A 185 41.45 26.46 -7.45
C ALA A 185 42.43 25.34 -7.81
N MET A 186 41.98 24.09 -7.67
CA MET A 186 42.77 22.92 -8.04
C MET A 186 42.05 22.17 -9.14
N VAL A 187 42.74 21.94 -10.26
CA VAL A 187 42.25 21.09 -11.34
C VAL A 187 42.91 19.71 -11.19
N TYR A 188 42.10 18.66 -11.23
CA TYR A 188 42.53 17.27 -11.27
C TYR A 188 42.21 16.72 -12.65
N TRP A 189 43.23 16.33 -13.40
CA TRP A 189 43.09 15.78 -14.74
C TRP A 189 43.50 14.31 -14.73
N ASP A 190 42.59 13.41 -15.06
CA ASP A 190 42.90 12.00 -15.25
C ASP A 190 43.53 11.80 -16.64
N ASN A 191 44.81 11.40 -16.67
CA ASN A 191 45.51 11.23 -17.95
C ASN A 191 45.11 9.94 -18.69
N ALA A 192 44.47 8.99 -18.01
CA ALA A 192 43.95 7.76 -18.61
C ALA A 192 42.55 7.96 -19.19
N SER A 193 41.59 8.46 -18.40
CA SER A 193 40.20 8.65 -18.86
C SER A 193 39.95 9.97 -19.60
N LYS A 194 40.85 10.96 -19.43
CA LYS A 194 40.71 12.35 -19.89
C LYS A 194 39.63 13.15 -19.17
N ASP A 195 39.11 12.65 -18.05
CA ASP A 195 38.16 13.39 -17.22
C ASP A 195 38.85 14.53 -16.46
N VAL A 196 38.11 15.64 -16.29
CA VAL A 196 38.59 16.85 -15.60
C VAL A 196 37.68 17.16 -14.43
N TYR A 197 38.27 17.24 -13.23
CA TYR A 197 37.59 17.62 -12.00
C TYR A 197 38.13 18.95 -11.47
N LEU A 198 37.23 19.82 -11.02
CA LEU A 198 37.57 21.14 -10.50
C LEU A 198 37.20 21.23 -9.01
N ASN A 199 38.19 21.53 -8.16
CA ASN A 199 37.95 21.94 -6.78
C ASN A 199 38.05 23.47 -6.69
N ALA A 200 36.89 24.11 -6.59
CA ALA A 200 36.70 25.57 -6.54
C ALA A 200 36.27 26.07 -5.15
N GLN A 201 36.47 25.31 -4.07
CA GLN A 201 35.95 25.66 -2.73
C GLN A 201 36.45 27.00 -2.17
N ASN A 202 37.61 27.49 -2.64
CA ASN A 202 38.19 28.76 -2.21
C ASN A 202 37.89 29.92 -3.18
N LEU A 203 37.02 29.73 -4.17
CA LEU A 203 36.55 30.82 -5.03
C LEU A 203 35.38 31.55 -4.35
N PRO A 204 35.37 32.89 -4.35
CA PRO A 204 34.24 33.65 -3.83
C PRO A 204 33.00 33.39 -4.69
N LYS A 205 31.82 33.61 -4.12
CA LYS A 205 30.58 33.50 -4.90
C LYS A 205 30.61 34.52 -6.03
N ALA A 206 30.33 34.06 -7.25
CA ALA A 206 30.26 34.95 -8.41
C ALA A 206 29.17 36.02 -8.19
N PRO A 207 29.43 37.29 -8.57
CA PRO A 207 28.41 38.33 -8.56
C PRO A 207 27.18 37.95 -9.38
N GLU A 208 26.06 38.61 -9.11
CA GLU A 208 24.82 38.38 -9.84
C GLU A 208 25.02 38.61 -11.36
N GLY A 209 24.64 37.63 -12.17
CA GLY A 209 24.85 37.65 -13.62
C GLY A 209 26.25 37.28 -14.10
N MET A 210 27.19 36.95 -13.22
CA MET A 210 28.54 36.51 -13.58
C MET A 210 28.75 35.01 -13.29
N GLN A 211 29.60 34.37 -14.09
CA GLN A 211 29.97 32.96 -13.93
C GLN A 211 31.48 32.78 -14.06
N TYR A 212 32.03 31.77 -13.38
CA TYR A 212 33.40 31.34 -13.59
C TYR A 212 33.52 30.51 -14.87
N GLN A 213 34.62 30.70 -15.59
CA GLN A 213 34.95 29.93 -16.79
C GLN A 213 36.35 29.33 -16.64
N LEU A 214 36.50 28.10 -17.09
CA LEU A 214 37.78 27.40 -17.14
C LEU A 214 38.22 27.32 -18.60
N TRP A 215 39.47 27.70 -18.87
CA TRP A 215 40.07 27.70 -20.20
C TRP A 215 41.36 26.89 -20.16
N ALA A 216 41.59 26.08 -21.19
CA ALA A 216 42.90 25.50 -21.45
C ALA A 216 43.66 26.43 -22.40
N ILE A 217 44.94 26.71 -22.12
CA ILE A 217 45.77 27.57 -22.97
C ILE A 217 46.84 26.69 -23.62
N VAL A 218 46.80 26.60 -24.94
CA VAL A 218 47.83 25.92 -25.75
C VAL A 218 48.48 26.98 -26.64
N ASP A 219 49.81 27.11 -26.56
CA ASP A 219 50.59 28.10 -27.32
C ASP A 219 50.07 29.55 -27.20
N GLY A 220 49.60 29.92 -25.99
CA GLY A 220 49.12 31.27 -25.70
C GLY A 220 47.72 31.59 -26.21
N LYS A 221 46.99 30.60 -26.77
CA LYS A 221 45.60 30.76 -27.19
C LYS A 221 44.66 29.89 -26.34
N PRO A 222 43.50 30.42 -25.92
CA PRO A 222 42.48 29.61 -25.29
C PRO A 222 41.92 28.63 -26.33
N VAL A 223 41.82 27.36 -25.93
CA VAL A 223 41.16 26.29 -26.69
C VAL A 223 39.93 25.78 -25.97
#